data_AF-A0A7J7KFL2-F1
#
_entry.id   AF-A0A7J7KFL2-F1
#
_cell.length_a   1.000
_cell.length_b   1.000
_cell.length_c   1.000
_cell.angle_alpha   90.00
_cell.angle_beta   90.00
_cell.angle_gamma   90.00
#
_symmetry.space_group_name_H-M   'P 1'
#
loop_
_entity.id
_entity.type
_entity.pdbx_description
1 polymer ?
#
loop_
_entity_poly.entity_id
_entity_poly.type
_entity_poly.pdbx_seq_one_letter_code
_entity_poly.pdbx_strand_id
1 'polypeptide(L)'
;MGIYNASIALRSSDPAYIGHVTDWFNVLLPKLRPLLYINGGPIISVQIENEYGSFQACDYNYTKYLLELNKKLFVDDVVYFTTDGDGTGYLKCGAINGTLTTVDFGAGNAKKGYRVLNIWNSSFNGPYVNSEYYIGWLDLWGSKHSHVSATAAAKTLDDSLRMRNSVNMYMFIGGTNFGFTSGAPGDNPFRPVPTSYDYDAALTEAGDLTYKYYSIRNTIGKVEFASLIFSM
;
A
#
# COMPACT_ATOMS: atom_id res chain seq x y z
N MET A 1 -17.15 22.70 20.27
CA MET A 1 -15.68 22.61 20.05
C MET A 1 -15.46 22.76 18.56
N GLY A 2 -14.83 23.86 18.15
CA GLY A 2 -14.73 24.24 16.73
C GLY A 2 -13.75 23.36 15.97
N ILE A 3 -14.19 22.84 14.81
CA ILE A 3 -13.46 21.93 13.92
C ILE A 3 -12.47 22.70 13.02
N TYR A 4 -12.05 23.91 13.40
CA TYR A 4 -11.22 24.76 12.56
C TYR A 4 -9.97 25.23 13.31
N ASN A 5 -8.92 24.42 13.22
CA ASN A 5 -7.55 24.87 13.46
C ASN A 5 -6.90 25.10 12.09
N ALA A 6 -6.88 26.35 11.63
CA ALA A 6 -6.30 26.72 10.33
C ALA A 6 -4.77 26.50 10.24
N SER A 7 -4.13 26.12 11.35
CA SER A 7 -2.70 25.86 11.46
C SER A 7 -2.37 24.41 11.76
N ILE A 8 -3.34 23.49 11.68
CA ILE A 8 -3.09 22.06 11.92
C ILE A 8 -2.04 21.52 10.95
N ALA A 9 -0.98 20.92 11.47
CA ALA A 9 0.02 20.23 10.65
C ALA A 9 -0.40 18.77 10.44
N LEU A 10 -0.93 18.46 9.25
CA LEU A 10 -1.34 17.10 8.89
C LEU A 10 -0.13 16.15 8.82
N ARG A 11 -0.38 14.86 9.13
CA ARG A 11 0.61 13.78 9.09
C ARG A 11 1.88 14.13 9.88
N SER A 12 1.66 14.67 11.08
CA SER A 12 2.72 15.10 12.00
C SER A 12 2.31 14.82 13.46
N SER A 13 3.21 15.11 14.39
CA SER A 13 2.96 15.02 15.83
C SER A 13 2.17 16.21 16.41
N ASP A 14 1.55 17.04 15.56
CA ASP A 14 0.61 18.08 15.99
C ASP A 14 -0.45 17.50 16.93
N PRO A 15 -0.57 18.01 18.17
CA PRO A 15 -1.50 17.48 19.18
C PRO A 15 -2.96 17.42 18.72
N ALA A 16 -3.41 18.39 17.93
CA ALA A 16 -4.78 18.40 17.40
C ALA A 16 -4.96 17.29 16.35
N TYR A 17 -3.98 17.11 15.47
CA TYR A 17 -4.03 16.05 14.45
C TYR A 17 -4.02 14.67 15.09
N ILE A 18 -3.04 14.37 15.95
CA ILE A 18 -2.94 13.06 16.60
C ILE A 18 -4.12 12.77 17.53
N GLY A 19 -4.71 13.81 18.14
CA GLY A 19 -5.95 13.68 18.91
C GLY A 19 -7.09 13.12 18.06
N HIS A 20 -7.32 13.69 16.88
CA HIS A 20 -8.35 13.20 15.96
C HIS A 20 -8.05 11.82 15.38
N VAL A 21 -6.79 11.51 15.07
CA VAL A 21 -6.37 10.16 14.67
C VAL A 21 -6.69 9.14 15.77
N THR A 22 -6.43 9.51 17.02
CA THR A 22 -6.68 8.66 18.19
C THR A 22 -8.16 8.40 18.39
N ASP A 23 -8.99 9.45 18.32
CA ASP A 23 -10.45 9.32 18.41
C ASP A 23 -10.98 8.36 17.34
N TRP A 24 -10.47 8.47 16.10
CA TRP A 24 -10.85 7.57 15.02
C TRP A 24 -10.42 6.12 15.28
N PHE A 25 -9.17 5.90 15.66
CA PHE A 25 -8.62 4.55 15.89
C PHE A 25 -9.24 3.86 17.11
N ASN A 26 -9.65 4.60 18.13
CA ASN A 26 -10.41 4.09 19.27
C ASN A 26 -11.76 3.49 18.86
N VAL A 27 -12.31 3.87 17.70
CA VAL A 27 -13.54 3.27 17.16
C VAL A 27 -13.24 2.18 16.14
N LEU A 28 -12.33 2.46 15.19
CA LEU A 28 -12.05 1.56 14.07
C LEU A 28 -11.36 0.27 14.51
N LEU A 29 -10.26 0.38 15.25
CA LEU A 29 -9.41 -0.77 15.57
C LEU A 29 -10.14 -1.81 16.44
N PRO A 30 -10.91 -1.46 17.47
CA PRO A 30 -11.67 -2.47 18.21
C PRO A 30 -12.67 -3.26 17.34
N LYS A 31 -13.25 -2.65 16.30
CA LYS A 31 -14.16 -3.32 15.37
C LYS A 31 -13.46 -4.30 14.43
N LEU A 32 -12.22 -4.01 14.06
CA LEU A 32 -11.43 -4.88 13.17
C LEU A 32 -10.68 -5.97 13.95
N ARG A 33 -10.49 -5.83 15.27
CA ARG A 33 -9.71 -6.76 16.09
C ARG A 33 -10.20 -8.22 16.00
N PRO A 34 -11.52 -8.52 16.01
CA PRO A 34 -11.99 -9.90 15.82
C PRO A 34 -11.66 -10.51 14.45
N LEU A 35 -11.32 -9.67 13.45
CA LEU A 35 -10.98 -10.10 12.09
C LEU A 35 -9.48 -10.38 11.91
N LEU A 36 -8.67 -10.22 12.96
CA LEU A 36 -7.27 -10.61 12.94
C LEU A 36 -7.08 -12.11 12.76
N TYR A 37 -6.05 -12.51 12.03
CA TYR A 37 -5.69 -13.90 11.82
C TYR A 37 -5.44 -14.67 13.13
N ILE A 38 -4.77 -14.05 14.10
CA ILE A 38 -4.58 -14.62 15.45
C ILE A 38 -5.91 -14.85 16.20
N ASN A 39 -6.99 -14.18 15.79
CA ASN A 39 -8.34 -14.34 16.32
C ASN A 39 -9.25 -15.17 15.38
N GLY A 40 -8.69 -15.83 14.37
CA GLY A 40 -9.41 -16.67 13.40
C GLY A 40 -10.00 -15.92 12.19
N GLY A 41 -9.67 -14.64 12.02
CA GLY A 41 -10.12 -13.83 10.88
C GLY A 41 -9.12 -13.75 9.71
N PRO A 42 -9.40 -12.93 8.68
CA PRO A 42 -8.59 -12.86 7.47
C PRO A 42 -7.44 -11.83 7.50
N ILE A 43 -7.36 -10.94 8.50
CA ILE A 43 -6.36 -9.86 8.53
C ILE A 43 -5.01 -10.42 9.01
N ILE A 44 -4.06 -10.55 8.08
CA ILE A 44 -2.72 -11.13 8.33
C ILE A 44 -1.63 -10.08 8.60
N SER A 45 -1.82 -8.84 8.15
CA SER A 45 -0.88 -7.73 8.32
C SER A 45 -1.60 -6.39 8.29
N VAL A 46 -0.96 -5.34 8.83
CA VAL A 46 -1.52 -3.99 8.91
C VAL A 46 -0.47 -2.96 8.53
N GLN A 47 -0.79 -2.09 7.56
CA GLN A 47 0.10 -1.00 7.16
C GLN A 47 0.00 0.14 8.17
N ILE A 48 1.14 0.72 8.54
CA ILE A 48 1.24 1.94 9.34
C ILE A 48 1.60 3.09 8.41
N GLU A 49 0.73 4.10 8.35
CA GLU A 49 0.86 5.22 7.40
C GLU A 49 0.87 4.74 5.92
N ASN A 50 1.14 5.63 4.98
CA ASN A 50 1.19 5.34 3.54
C ASN A 50 2.18 6.28 2.84
N GLU A 51 3.27 5.74 2.30
CA GLU A 51 4.32 6.51 1.62
C GLU A 51 4.75 7.76 2.41
N TYR A 52 4.98 7.61 3.71
CA TYR A 52 5.33 8.74 4.56
C TYR A 52 6.69 9.35 4.17
N GLY A 53 7.54 8.56 3.53
CA GLY A 53 8.77 8.97 2.88
C GLY A 53 8.59 10.01 1.77
N SER A 54 7.41 10.05 1.15
CA SER A 54 7.03 11.01 0.12
C SER A 54 6.42 12.30 0.71
N PHE A 55 6.29 12.39 2.04
CA PHE A 55 5.76 13.55 2.73
C PHE A 55 6.85 14.39 3.40
N GLN A 56 6.76 15.71 3.25
CA GLN A 56 7.83 16.64 3.63
C GLN A 56 8.16 16.70 5.13
N ALA A 57 7.23 16.29 6.01
CA ALA A 57 7.39 16.49 7.45
C ALA A 57 8.49 15.61 8.06
N CYS A 58 8.66 14.36 7.58
CA CYS A 58 9.63 13.40 8.12
C CYS A 58 9.61 13.30 9.67
N ASP A 59 8.42 13.29 10.27
CA ASP A 59 8.22 13.28 11.71
C ASP A 59 8.21 11.85 12.27
N TYR A 60 9.35 11.40 12.82
CA TYR A 60 9.47 10.07 13.42
C TYR A 60 8.69 9.91 14.73
N ASN A 61 8.34 10.99 15.44
CA ASN A 61 7.52 10.89 16.64
C ASN A 61 6.09 10.53 16.26
N TYR A 62 5.59 11.10 15.16
CA TYR A 62 4.28 10.77 14.60
C TYR A 62 4.18 9.31 14.17
N THR A 63 5.11 8.82 13.34
CA THR A 63 5.04 7.43 12.85
C THR A 63 5.23 6.41 13.96
N LYS A 64 6.12 6.70 14.93
CA LYS A 64 6.23 5.90 16.16
C LYS A 64 4.93 5.90 16.96
N TYR A 65 4.29 7.06 17.12
CA TYR A 65 3.01 7.17 17.80
C TYR A 65 1.93 6.28 17.16
N LEU A 66 1.83 6.29 15.82
CA LEU A 66 0.88 5.45 15.10
C LEU A 66 1.12 3.95 15.34
N LEU A 67 2.39 3.51 15.31
CA LEU A 67 2.73 2.11 15.58
C LEU A 67 2.31 1.71 17.01
N GLU A 68 2.69 2.51 18.00
CA GLU A 68 2.37 2.23 19.41
C GLU A 68 0.87 2.27 19.69
N LEU A 69 0.13 3.17 19.04
CA LEU A 69 -1.32 3.24 19.14
C LEU A 69 -1.99 1.99 18.55
N ASN A 70 -1.52 1.53 17.38
CA ASN A 70 -2.00 0.30 16.75
C ASN A 70 -1.72 -0.92 17.63
N LYS A 71 -0.49 -1.06 18.13
CA LYS A 71 -0.09 -2.12 19.07
C LYS A 71 -1.00 -2.18 20.30
N LYS A 72 -1.23 -1.02 20.92
CA LYS A 72 -2.09 -0.88 22.10
C LYS A 72 -3.56 -1.25 21.85
N LEU A 73 -4.14 -0.78 20.73
CA LEU A 73 -5.59 -0.94 20.46
C LEU A 73 -5.94 -2.23 19.72
N PHE A 74 -4.99 -2.78 18.95
CA PHE A 74 -5.15 -3.98 18.15
C PHE A 74 -4.59 -5.19 18.90
N VAL A 75 -3.32 -5.56 18.70
CA VAL A 75 -2.48 -6.43 19.53
C VAL A 75 -1.02 -6.30 19.05
N ASP A 76 -0.04 -6.57 19.91
CA ASP A 76 1.38 -6.45 19.56
C ASP A 76 1.87 -7.47 18.53
N ASP A 77 1.21 -8.63 18.44
CA ASP A 77 1.65 -9.80 17.65
C ASP A 77 1.17 -9.78 16.18
N VAL A 78 0.76 -8.61 15.68
CA VAL A 78 0.41 -8.42 14.26
C VAL A 78 1.66 -8.08 13.46
N VAL A 79 1.73 -8.56 12.22
CA VAL A 79 2.73 -8.07 11.26
C VAL A 79 2.38 -6.66 10.82
N TYR A 80 2.97 -5.67 11.51
CA TYR A 80 2.93 -4.28 11.10
C TYR A 80 3.95 -4.00 10.00
N PHE A 81 3.58 -3.24 8.98
CA PHE A 81 4.46 -2.91 7.87
C PHE A 81 4.31 -1.46 7.42
N THR A 82 5.29 -0.95 6.67
CA THR A 82 5.23 0.34 5.97
C THR A 82 5.43 0.14 4.47
N THR A 83 4.91 1.06 3.66
CA THR A 83 5.07 1.05 2.19
C THR A 83 5.56 2.41 1.75
N ASP A 84 6.61 2.43 0.93
CA ASP A 84 7.15 3.62 0.28
C ASP A 84 7.81 3.25 -1.06
N GLY A 85 8.03 4.23 -1.93
CA GLY A 85 8.74 4.01 -3.18
C GLY A 85 10.11 3.32 -3.04
N ASP A 86 10.51 2.61 -4.09
CA ASP A 86 11.70 1.75 -4.17
C ASP A 86 13.09 2.44 -4.10
N GLY A 87 13.13 3.67 -3.60
CA GLY A 87 14.32 4.51 -3.44
C GLY A 87 14.70 4.75 -1.98
N THR A 88 16.00 4.81 -1.69
CA THR A 88 16.51 5.09 -0.34
C THR A 88 16.07 6.45 0.21
N GLY A 89 15.74 7.40 -0.66
CA GLY A 89 15.22 8.72 -0.27
C GLY A 89 13.87 8.63 0.42
N TYR A 90 12.95 7.82 -0.11
CA TYR A 90 11.63 7.60 0.47
C TYR A 90 11.74 6.83 1.80
N LEU A 91 12.45 5.70 1.79
CA LEU A 91 12.58 4.83 2.96
C LEU A 91 13.28 5.48 4.16
N LYS A 92 14.08 6.54 3.94
CA LYS A 92 14.71 7.28 5.04
C LYS A 92 13.69 7.81 6.03
N CYS A 93 12.59 8.39 5.54
CA CYS A 93 11.54 8.98 6.38
C CYS A 93 10.32 8.06 6.53
N GLY A 94 10.15 7.08 5.63
CA GLY A 94 8.99 6.19 5.63
C GLY A 94 9.12 4.93 6.48
N ALA A 95 10.32 4.38 6.63
CA ALA A 95 10.53 3.16 7.41
C ALA A 95 10.41 3.41 8.92
N ILE A 96 9.72 2.51 9.63
CA ILE A 96 9.54 2.57 11.09
C ILE A 96 10.27 1.40 11.73
N ASN A 97 11.02 1.66 12.81
CA ASN A 97 11.65 0.58 13.56
C ASN A 97 10.60 -0.31 14.24
N GLY A 98 10.71 -1.62 14.09
CA GLY A 98 9.74 -2.60 14.61
C GLY A 98 8.60 -2.94 13.65
N THR A 99 8.68 -2.50 12.39
CA THR A 99 7.77 -2.92 11.31
C THR A 99 8.53 -3.61 10.17
N LEU A 100 7.84 -4.42 9.37
CA LEU A 100 8.34 -4.87 8.08
C LEU A 100 8.37 -3.70 7.10
N THR A 101 9.54 -3.34 6.57
CA THR A 101 9.62 -2.34 5.50
C THR A 101 9.27 -3.01 4.17
N THR A 102 8.30 -2.47 3.44
CA THR A 102 7.92 -2.91 2.09
C THR A 102 8.10 -1.75 1.10
N VAL A 103 8.02 -2.04 -0.20
CA VAL A 103 8.13 -1.01 -1.24
C VAL A 103 6.93 -1.04 -2.19
N ASP A 104 6.74 0.04 -2.93
CA ASP A 104 5.90 0.06 -4.12
C ASP A 104 6.74 0.34 -5.38
N PHE A 105 6.27 -0.19 -6.50
CA PHE A 105 6.78 0.12 -7.85
C PHE A 105 5.92 -0.54 -8.93
N GLY A 106 5.89 0.05 -10.11
CA GLY A 106 5.10 -0.44 -11.25
C GLY A 106 5.80 -1.47 -12.13
N ALA A 107 5.22 -1.74 -13.30
CA ALA A 107 5.83 -2.63 -14.30
C ALA A 107 7.25 -2.14 -14.72
N GLY A 108 8.23 -3.04 -14.67
CA GLY A 108 9.62 -2.69 -14.92
C GLY A 108 10.61 -3.75 -14.40
N ASN A 109 11.73 -3.28 -13.84
CA ASN A 109 12.77 -4.16 -13.31
C ASN A 109 12.49 -4.52 -11.84
N ALA A 110 11.78 -5.63 -11.62
CA ALA A 110 11.44 -6.11 -10.28
C ALA A 110 12.65 -6.27 -9.35
N LYS A 111 13.76 -6.86 -9.85
CA LYS A 111 14.97 -7.06 -9.05
C LYS A 111 15.56 -5.75 -8.54
N LYS A 112 15.49 -4.68 -9.34
CA LYS A 112 15.92 -3.34 -8.92
C LYS A 112 15.04 -2.83 -7.78
N GLY A 113 13.71 -2.94 -7.93
CA GLY A 113 12.76 -2.44 -6.93
C GLY A 113 12.92 -3.08 -5.56
N TYR A 114 13.12 -4.41 -5.51
CA TYR A 114 13.33 -5.10 -4.24
C TYR A 114 14.70 -4.87 -3.60
N ARG A 115 15.71 -4.43 -4.37
CA ARG A 115 17.10 -4.38 -3.89
C ARG A 115 17.26 -3.51 -2.66
N VAL A 116 16.49 -2.43 -2.56
CA VAL A 116 16.58 -1.48 -1.45
C VAL A 116 16.19 -2.09 -0.10
N LEU A 117 15.33 -3.12 -0.10
CA LEU A 117 14.90 -3.83 1.11
C LEU A 117 16.04 -4.56 1.82
N ASN A 118 17.16 -4.84 1.14
CA ASN A 118 18.36 -5.38 1.77
C ASN A 118 18.91 -4.49 2.89
N ILE A 119 18.66 -3.18 2.83
CA ILE A 119 19.18 -2.24 3.83
C ILE A 119 18.29 -2.29 5.08
N TRP A 120 16.96 -2.15 4.90
CA TRP A 120 16.02 -2.01 6.02
C TRP A 120 15.55 -3.33 6.64
N ASN A 121 15.54 -4.44 5.90
CA ASN A 121 15.10 -5.75 6.42
C ASN A 121 16.26 -6.71 6.75
N SER A 122 17.51 -6.23 6.69
CA SER A 122 18.71 -7.08 6.89
C SER A 122 18.76 -7.78 8.25
N SER A 123 18.18 -7.18 9.29
CA SER A 123 18.30 -7.67 10.66
C SER A 123 17.43 -8.88 10.99
N PHE A 124 16.38 -9.17 10.20
CA PHE A 124 15.44 -10.26 10.49
C PHE A 124 15.10 -11.15 9.28
N ASN A 125 15.76 -10.94 8.13
CA ASN A 125 15.56 -11.75 6.91
C ASN A 125 14.07 -11.90 6.53
N GLY A 126 13.31 -10.80 6.65
CA GLY A 126 11.89 -10.75 6.32
C GLY A 126 11.60 -10.90 4.83
N PRO A 127 10.33 -11.20 4.45
CA PRO A 127 9.95 -11.33 3.06
C PRO A 127 10.14 -10.01 2.30
N TYR A 128 10.44 -10.11 1.01
CA TYR A 128 10.36 -8.96 0.12
C TYR A 128 8.94 -8.84 -0.41
N VAL A 129 8.38 -7.65 -0.24
CA VAL A 129 6.99 -7.37 -0.56
C VAL A 129 6.94 -6.11 -1.42
N ASN A 130 6.29 -6.21 -2.58
CA ASN A 130 5.80 -5.06 -3.32
C ASN A 130 4.33 -4.86 -2.91
N SER A 131 4.09 -3.88 -2.04
CA SER A 131 2.78 -3.63 -1.44
C SER A 131 1.85 -2.83 -2.36
N GLU A 132 2.38 -2.19 -3.40
CA GLU A 132 1.58 -1.59 -4.47
C GLU A 132 2.25 -1.80 -5.82
N TYR A 133 1.94 -2.94 -6.43
CA TYR A 133 2.40 -3.26 -7.76
C TYR A 133 1.47 -2.64 -8.81
N TYR A 134 1.89 -1.50 -9.36
CA TYR A 134 1.11 -0.74 -10.33
C TYR A 134 1.02 -1.44 -11.69
N ILE A 135 -0.15 -2.04 -11.97
CA ILE A 135 -0.47 -2.71 -13.25
C ILE A 135 -1.24 -1.82 -14.22
N GLY A 136 -1.45 -0.57 -13.83
CA GLY A 136 -2.20 0.49 -14.48
C GLY A 136 -1.78 1.83 -13.87
N TRP A 137 -2.56 2.89 -14.07
CA TRP A 137 -2.30 4.18 -13.42
C TRP A 137 -3.56 5.04 -13.32
N LEU A 138 -3.53 6.05 -12.44
CA LEU A 138 -4.62 7.01 -12.31
C LEU A 138 -4.71 7.93 -13.53
N ASP A 139 -5.92 8.41 -13.80
CA ASP A 139 -6.17 9.44 -14.79
C ASP A 139 -6.27 10.83 -14.18
N LEU A 140 -6.10 11.85 -15.02
CA LEU A 140 -6.31 13.24 -14.68
C LEU A 140 -7.20 13.89 -15.74
N TRP A 141 -8.18 14.68 -15.31
CA TRP A 141 -9.06 15.40 -16.25
C TRP A 141 -8.24 16.19 -17.29
N GLY A 142 -8.67 16.10 -18.55
CA GLY A 142 -7.99 16.73 -19.69
C GLY A 142 -6.71 16.01 -20.17
N SER A 143 -6.32 14.92 -19.52
CA SER A 143 -5.21 14.05 -19.95
C SER A 143 -5.72 12.86 -20.76
N LYS A 144 -4.83 12.17 -21.47
CA LYS A 144 -5.16 10.88 -22.08
C LYS A 144 -5.32 9.83 -20.98
N HIS A 145 -6.20 8.86 -21.21
CA HIS A 145 -6.34 7.68 -20.36
C HIS A 145 -5.01 6.96 -20.23
N SER A 146 -4.61 6.70 -19.00
CA SER A 146 -3.38 5.99 -18.65
C SER A 146 -3.51 4.52 -19.01
N HIS A 147 -2.42 3.92 -19.48
CA HIS A 147 -2.40 2.51 -19.83
C HIS A 147 -1.03 1.89 -19.59
N VAL A 148 -1.02 0.68 -19.04
CA VAL A 148 0.15 -0.16 -18.84
C VAL A 148 -0.05 -1.48 -19.59
N SER A 149 0.94 -1.87 -20.39
CA SER A 149 0.86 -3.12 -21.17
C SER A 149 0.64 -4.34 -20.29
N ALA A 150 -0.35 -5.18 -20.63
CA ALA A 150 -0.56 -6.48 -20.00
C ALA A 150 0.68 -7.38 -20.02
N THR A 151 1.49 -7.32 -21.09
CA THR A 151 2.74 -8.08 -21.20
C THR A 151 3.80 -7.57 -20.22
N ALA A 152 3.97 -6.26 -20.10
CA ALA A 152 4.90 -5.67 -19.14
C ALA A 152 4.48 -5.97 -17.70
N ALA A 153 3.16 -5.92 -17.44
CA ALA A 153 2.60 -6.26 -16.15
C ALA A 153 2.86 -7.75 -15.79
N ALA A 154 2.45 -8.65 -16.69
CA ALA A 154 2.64 -10.09 -16.50
C ALA A 154 4.11 -10.48 -16.35
N LYS A 155 5.03 -9.80 -17.05
CA LYS A 155 6.48 -10.06 -16.92
C LYS A 155 7.00 -9.68 -15.54
N THR A 156 6.69 -8.49 -15.05
CA THR A 156 7.19 -8.02 -13.74
C THR A 156 6.62 -8.86 -12.60
N LEU A 157 5.36 -9.31 -12.75
CA LEU A 157 4.74 -10.28 -11.84
C LEU A 157 5.47 -11.64 -11.87
N ASP A 158 5.75 -12.20 -13.06
CA ASP A 158 6.50 -13.48 -13.19
C ASP A 158 7.89 -13.39 -12.54
N ASP A 159 8.61 -12.30 -12.82
CA ASP A 159 9.93 -12.04 -12.22
C ASP A 159 9.83 -11.98 -10.68
N SER A 160 8.83 -11.29 -10.14
CA SER A 160 8.61 -11.16 -8.68
C SER A 160 8.29 -12.51 -8.02
N LEU A 161 7.38 -13.29 -8.62
CA LEU A 161 6.97 -14.58 -8.08
C LEU A 161 8.09 -15.62 -8.15
N ARG A 162 8.91 -15.63 -9.22
CA ARG A 162 10.10 -16.49 -9.34
C ARG A 162 11.16 -16.18 -8.29
N MET A 163 11.24 -14.93 -7.83
CA MET A 163 12.09 -14.54 -6.70
C MET A 163 11.49 -14.92 -5.33
N ARG A 164 10.28 -15.52 -5.29
CA ARG A 164 9.51 -15.83 -4.08
C ARG A 164 9.13 -14.58 -3.27
N ASN A 165 8.96 -13.45 -3.95
CA ASN A 165 8.52 -12.21 -3.33
C ASN A 165 7.00 -12.13 -3.32
N SER A 166 6.44 -11.48 -2.29
CA SER A 166 5.00 -11.20 -2.21
C SER A 166 4.67 -9.93 -3.00
N VAL A 167 3.48 -9.91 -3.59
CA VAL A 167 3.02 -8.81 -4.45
C VAL A 167 1.54 -8.54 -4.17
N ASN A 168 1.19 -7.27 -3.98
CA ASN A 168 -0.19 -6.78 -3.99
C ASN A 168 -0.43 -5.95 -5.26
N MET A 169 -1.41 -6.33 -6.08
CA MET A 169 -1.69 -5.66 -7.35
C MET A 169 -2.55 -4.42 -7.14
N TYR A 170 -1.99 -3.25 -7.42
CA TYR A 170 -2.67 -1.96 -7.34
C TYR A 170 -2.98 -1.42 -8.75
N MET A 171 -4.21 -1.28 -9.19
CA MET A 171 -5.44 -1.89 -8.66
C MET A 171 -5.71 -3.22 -9.37
N PHE A 172 -6.21 -4.23 -8.65
CA PHE A 172 -6.77 -5.42 -9.30
C PHE A 172 -8.12 -5.10 -9.98
N ILE A 173 -8.98 -4.37 -9.27
CA ILE A 173 -10.15 -3.64 -9.79
C ILE A 173 -10.12 -2.25 -9.14
N GLY A 174 -10.26 -1.20 -9.93
CA GLY A 174 -10.28 0.15 -9.36
C GLY A 174 -11.69 0.65 -9.04
N GLY A 175 -12.63 0.52 -9.98
CA GLY A 175 -14.05 0.87 -9.76
C GLY A 175 -14.34 2.36 -10.03
N THR A 176 -15.11 3.00 -9.15
CA THR A 176 -15.66 4.35 -9.40
C THR A 176 -15.52 5.24 -8.17
N ASN A 177 -15.04 6.47 -8.38
CA ASN A 177 -15.11 7.56 -7.42
C ASN A 177 -16.51 8.20 -7.45
N PHE A 178 -17.48 7.62 -6.73
CA PHE A 178 -18.85 8.15 -6.70
C PHE A 178 -18.95 9.48 -5.94
N GLY A 179 -19.89 10.34 -6.36
CA GLY A 179 -20.14 11.62 -5.69
C GLY A 179 -18.90 12.52 -5.70
N PHE A 180 -18.42 12.90 -4.52
CA PHE A 180 -17.28 13.82 -4.34
C PHE A 180 -16.08 13.13 -3.67
N THR A 181 -15.86 11.84 -3.96
CA THR A 181 -14.77 11.05 -3.36
C THR A 181 -13.48 11.08 -4.17
N SER A 182 -13.46 11.69 -5.36
CA SER A 182 -12.24 11.77 -6.16
C SER A 182 -11.22 12.73 -5.54
N GLY A 183 -9.94 12.40 -5.71
CA GLY A 183 -8.82 13.22 -5.25
C GLY A 183 -8.22 14.11 -6.32
N ALA A 184 -7.09 14.71 -5.98
CA ALA A 184 -6.17 15.37 -6.89
C ALA A 184 -4.75 15.18 -6.33
N PRO A 185 -3.74 14.89 -7.16
CA PRO A 185 -2.35 14.96 -6.73
C PRO A 185 -2.03 16.36 -6.17
N GLY A 186 -1.07 16.46 -5.25
CA GLY A 186 -0.64 17.72 -4.63
C GLY A 186 0.12 18.68 -5.56
N ASP A 187 -0.04 18.52 -6.88
CA ASP A 187 0.67 19.28 -7.89
C ASP A 187 0.09 20.69 -8.08
N ASN A 188 0.94 21.60 -8.57
CA ASN A 188 0.53 22.90 -9.11
C ASN A 188 0.90 22.95 -10.60
N PRO A 189 -0.05 23.05 -11.55
CA PRO A 189 -1.47 23.35 -11.36
C PRO A 189 -2.28 22.20 -10.74
N PHE A 190 -3.41 22.55 -10.11
CA PHE A 190 -4.38 21.58 -9.58
C PHE A 190 -4.94 20.70 -10.71
N ARG A 191 -4.84 19.37 -10.55
CA ARG A 191 -5.25 18.39 -11.55
C ARG A 191 -6.17 17.34 -10.93
N PRO A 192 -7.50 17.45 -11.10
CA PRO A 192 -8.42 16.51 -10.47
C PRO A 192 -8.44 15.15 -11.16
N VAL A 193 -8.58 14.08 -10.37
CA VAL A 193 -8.82 12.71 -10.82
C VAL A 193 -10.28 12.58 -11.28
N PRO A 194 -10.56 11.87 -12.40
CA PRO A 194 -11.93 11.70 -12.88
C PRO A 194 -12.78 10.77 -12.00
N THR A 195 -14.07 10.72 -12.32
CA THR A 195 -15.05 9.84 -11.68
C THR A 195 -14.69 8.37 -11.89
N SER A 196 -14.31 7.99 -13.11
CA SER A 196 -13.84 6.64 -13.36
C SER A 196 -12.53 6.40 -12.61
N TYR A 197 -12.47 5.27 -11.90
CA TYR A 197 -11.24 4.73 -11.35
C TYR A 197 -10.93 3.38 -12.02
N ASP A 198 -11.23 3.23 -13.32
CA ASP A 198 -10.92 2.02 -14.09
C ASP A 198 -9.45 1.61 -13.96
N TYR A 199 -8.56 2.61 -13.93
CA TYR A 199 -7.12 2.49 -13.68
C TYR A 199 -6.36 1.71 -14.76
N ASP A 200 -7.02 1.25 -15.83
CA ASP A 200 -6.50 0.18 -16.70
C ASP A 200 -6.12 -1.05 -15.84
N ALA A 201 -6.98 -1.39 -14.87
CA ALA A 201 -6.77 -2.51 -13.95
C ALA A 201 -6.93 -3.88 -14.63
N ALA A 202 -6.79 -4.96 -13.84
CA ALA A 202 -7.04 -6.32 -14.35
C ALA A 202 -8.53 -6.51 -14.69
N LEU A 203 -9.43 -5.98 -13.86
CA LEU A 203 -10.85 -5.88 -14.14
C LEU A 203 -11.21 -4.45 -14.49
N THR A 204 -12.12 -4.26 -15.45
CA THR A 204 -12.62 -2.91 -15.79
C THR A 204 -13.34 -2.28 -14.59
N GLU A 205 -13.66 -0.98 -14.69
CA GLU A 205 -14.52 -0.29 -13.72
C GLU A 205 -15.82 -1.06 -13.38
N ALA A 206 -16.41 -1.74 -14.37
CA ALA A 206 -17.63 -2.52 -14.21
C ALA A 206 -17.40 -3.99 -13.82
N GLY A 207 -16.15 -4.41 -13.63
CA GLY A 207 -15.80 -5.77 -13.23
C GLY A 207 -15.60 -6.75 -14.40
N ASP A 208 -15.47 -6.28 -15.64
CA ASP A 208 -15.28 -7.16 -16.79
C ASP A 208 -13.87 -7.74 -16.84
N LEU A 209 -13.76 -8.99 -17.32
CA LEU A 209 -12.48 -9.66 -17.51
C LEU A 209 -11.73 -9.10 -18.72
N THR A 210 -10.54 -8.54 -18.50
CA THR A 210 -9.70 -7.98 -19.57
C THR A 210 -8.65 -8.99 -20.08
N TYR A 211 -7.99 -8.66 -21.19
CA TYR A 211 -6.78 -9.38 -21.61
C TYR A 211 -5.68 -9.37 -20.52
N LYS A 212 -5.61 -8.30 -19.72
CA LYS A 212 -4.67 -8.18 -18.60
C LYS A 212 -5.01 -9.14 -17.47
N TYR A 213 -6.29 -9.32 -17.14
CA TYR A 213 -6.75 -10.35 -16.20
C TYR A 213 -6.25 -11.74 -16.59
N TYR A 214 -6.49 -12.17 -17.84
CA TYR A 214 -6.07 -13.50 -18.29
C TYR A 214 -4.54 -13.65 -18.29
N SER A 215 -3.81 -12.60 -18.65
CA SER A 215 -2.35 -12.58 -18.62
C SER A 215 -1.80 -12.75 -17.20
N ILE A 216 -2.37 -12.03 -16.23
CA ILE A 216 -2.04 -12.14 -14.80
C ILE A 216 -2.38 -13.55 -14.27
N ARG A 217 -3.60 -14.03 -14.53
CA ARG A 217 -4.05 -15.38 -14.12
C ARG A 217 -3.11 -16.46 -14.65
N ASN A 218 -2.74 -16.39 -15.92
CA ASN A 218 -1.85 -17.37 -16.53
C ASN A 218 -0.42 -17.29 -15.96
N THR A 219 0.06 -16.12 -15.58
CA THR A 219 1.35 -15.98 -14.89
C THR A 219 1.31 -16.59 -13.49
N ILE A 220 0.27 -16.31 -12.70
CA ILE A 220 0.11 -16.91 -11.37
C ILE A 220 0.01 -18.44 -11.48
N GLY A 221 -0.69 -18.95 -12.50
CA GLY A 221 -0.80 -20.40 -12.76
C GLY A 221 0.51 -21.12 -13.09
N LYS A 222 1.62 -20.41 -13.34
CA LYS A 222 2.94 -21.00 -13.58
C LYS A 222 3.68 -21.34 -12.29
N VAL A 223 3.30 -20.75 -11.16
CA VAL A 223 3.99 -20.96 -9.90
C VAL A 223 3.26 -22.03 -9.07
N GLU A 224 3.98 -23.10 -8.74
CA GLU A 224 3.53 -24.03 -7.70
C GLU A 224 3.76 -23.38 -6.34
N PHE A 225 2.68 -23.02 -5.66
CA PHE A 225 2.76 -22.76 -4.23
C PHE A 225 3.01 -24.11 -3.56
N ALA A 226 4.24 -24.32 -3.07
CA ALA A 226 4.52 -25.45 -2.21
C ALA A 226 3.49 -25.41 -1.07
N SER A 227 2.67 -26.45 -0.95
CA SER A 227 1.81 -26.66 0.19
C SER A 227 2.68 -26.60 1.44
N LEU A 228 2.53 -25.54 2.23
CA LEU A 228 2.98 -25.52 3.60
C LEU A 228 2.13 -26.54 4.34
N ILE A 229 2.57 -27.80 4.30
CA ILE A 229 2.14 -28.82 5.26
C ILE A 229 2.69 -28.33 6.60
N PHE A 230 1.89 -27.53 7.31
CA PHE A 230 2.07 -27.36 8.75
C PHE A 230 1.76 -28.72 9.37
N SER A 231 2.78 -29.55 9.55
CA SER A 231 2.70 -30.64 10.52
C SER A 231 2.55 -29.99 11.90
N MET A 232 1.37 -30.20 12.51
CA MET A 232 1.06 -29.87 13.90
C MET A 232 2.10 -30.43 14.87
#